data_AF-A0AAX4FS56-F1
#
_entry.id   AF-A0AAX4FS56-F1
#
_cell.length_a   1.000
_cell.length_b   1.000
_cell.length_c   1.000
_cell.angle_alpha   90.00
_cell.angle_beta   90.00
_cell.angle_gamma   90.00
#
_symmetry.space_group_name_H-M   'P 1'
#
loop_
_entity.id
_entity.type
_entity.pdbx_description
1 polymer ?
#
loop_
_entity_poly.entity_id
_entity_poly.type
_entity_poly.pdbx_seq_one_letter_code
_entity_poly.pdbx_strand_id
1 'polypeptide(L)'
;MANNNLSKTPVICLIITYFCITLAASIIENNPIKGYEISVYTSTPEVWLLLGAVAVGGIIFTIYSISSRNPENNLWTLSLCAILLSNLLIVLIPYLRDYAFSDGGDHLSHFGWVIVKN
;
A
#
# COMPACT_ATOMS: atom_id res chain seq x y z
N MET A 1 -39.71 -0.86 -15.87
CA MET A 1 -38.35 -0.66 -16.43
C MET A 1 -37.47 -0.14 -15.31
N ALA A 2 -36.67 -1.04 -14.71
CA ALA A 2 -35.72 -0.64 -13.69
C ALA A 2 -34.64 0.25 -14.33
N ASN A 3 -34.35 1.37 -13.69
CA ASN A 3 -33.34 2.31 -14.12
C ASN A 3 -31.96 1.65 -13.93
N ASN A 4 -31.41 1.06 -15.00
CA ASN A 4 -30.10 0.37 -15.02
C ASN A 4 -28.89 1.31 -14.88
N ASN A 5 -29.07 2.52 -14.38
CA ASN A 5 -27.98 3.36 -13.94
C ASN A 5 -27.46 2.81 -12.60
N LEU A 6 -26.78 1.66 -12.64
CA LEU A 6 -25.77 1.33 -11.63
C LEU A 6 -24.96 2.61 -11.46
N SER A 7 -24.98 3.20 -10.26
CA SER A 7 -24.38 4.51 -10.03
C SER A 7 -22.93 4.45 -10.51
N LYS A 8 -22.58 5.31 -11.48
CA LYS A 8 -21.22 5.33 -12.06
C LYS A 8 -20.17 5.76 -11.03
N THR A 9 -20.61 6.36 -9.93
CA THR A 9 -19.78 6.93 -8.87
C THR A 9 -18.91 5.89 -8.14
N PRO A 10 -19.41 4.77 -7.57
CA PRO A 10 -18.56 3.76 -6.93
C PRO A 10 -17.52 3.15 -7.87
N VAL A 11 -17.86 2.97 -9.14
CA VAL A 11 -16.93 2.44 -10.16
C VAL A 11 -15.78 3.43 -10.39
N ILE A 12 -16.07 4.71 -10.57
CA ILE A 12 -15.05 5.75 -10.72
C ILE A 12 -14.15 5.81 -9.49
N CYS A 13 -14.73 5.75 -8.28
CA CYS A 13 -13.94 5.73 -7.05
C CYS A 13 -13.00 4.52 -6.97
N LEU A 14 -13.47 3.32 -7.33
CA LEU A 14 -12.62 2.13 -7.38
C LEU A 14 -11.48 2.26 -8.39
N ILE A 15 -11.75 2.81 -9.58
CA ILE A 15 -10.71 3.07 -10.58
C ILE A 15 -9.62 3.99 -10.00
N ILE A 16 -10.03 5.06 -9.30
CA ILE A 16 -9.08 5.97 -8.63
C ILE A 16 -8.28 5.22 -7.54
N THR A 17 -8.94 4.37 -6.74
CA THR A 17 -8.26 3.57 -5.71
C THR A 17 -7.18 2.68 -6.32
N TYR A 18 -7.50 1.92 -7.37
CA TYR A 18 -6.52 1.07 -8.05
C TYR A 18 -5.43 1.87 -8.76
N PHE A 19 -5.76 3.04 -9.31
CA PHE A 19 -4.77 3.95 -9.88
C PHE A 19 -3.77 4.43 -8.82
N CYS A 20 -4.24 4.81 -7.62
CA CYS A 20 -3.38 5.17 -6.49
C CYS A 20 -2.44 4.02 -6.07
N ILE A 21 -2.93 2.78 -6.06
CA ILE A 21 -2.11 1.59 -5.77
C ILE A 21 -1.01 1.43 -6.82
N THR A 22 -1.36 1.49 -8.11
CA THR A 22 -0.39 1.38 -9.21
C THR A 22 0.65 2.49 -9.16
N LEU A 23 0.21 3.72 -8.86
CA LEU A 23 1.11 4.86 -8.71
C LEU A 23 2.07 4.65 -7.53
N ALA A 24 1.58 4.19 -6.38
CA ALA A 24 2.41 3.87 -5.23
C ALA A 24 3.45 2.78 -5.56
N ALA A 25 3.03 1.69 -6.22
CA ALA A 25 3.94 0.63 -6.66
C ALA A 25 5.03 1.15 -7.62
N SER A 26 4.66 1.99 -8.59
CA SER A 26 5.62 2.62 -9.51
C SER A 26 6.61 3.53 -8.78
N ILE A 27 6.15 4.32 -7.79
CA ILE A 27 7.06 5.15 -6.98
C ILE A 27 8.03 4.28 -6.18
N ILE A 28 7.58 3.17 -5.60
CA ILE A 28 8.42 2.23 -4.85
C ILE A 28 9.53 1.68 -5.77
N GLU A 29 9.18 1.16 -6.95
CA GLU A 29 10.12 0.53 -7.89
C GLU A 29 11.13 1.54 -8.47
N ASN A 30 10.71 2.77 -8.75
CA ASN A 30 11.58 3.81 -9.29
C ASN A 30 12.48 4.48 -8.24
N ASN A 31 12.33 4.14 -6.95
CA ASN A 31 13.13 4.68 -5.85
C ASN A 31 13.90 3.58 -5.08
N PRO A 32 14.80 2.84 -5.74
CA PRO A 32 15.67 1.87 -5.07
C PRO A 32 16.59 2.58 -4.08
N ILE A 33 16.98 1.87 -3.02
CA ILE A 33 17.93 2.39 -2.05
C ILE A 33 19.28 2.66 -2.70
N LYS A 34 19.84 3.86 -2.46
CA LYS A 34 21.19 4.23 -2.93
C LYS A 34 22.24 4.28 -1.80
N GLY A 35 21.86 4.00 -0.56
CA GLY A 35 22.73 4.09 0.61
C GLY A 35 22.00 3.82 1.94
N TYR A 36 22.56 4.24 3.07
CA TYR A 36 21.90 4.05 4.36
C TYR A 36 20.70 5.00 4.50
N GLU A 37 19.49 4.45 4.54
CA GLU A 37 18.27 5.21 4.84
C GLU A 37 17.93 5.12 6.33
N ILE A 38 17.75 6.26 6.97
CA ILE A 38 17.39 6.35 8.40
C ILE A 38 15.99 5.77 8.64
N SER A 39 15.06 5.95 7.70
CA SER A 39 13.68 5.48 7.83
C SER A 39 12.97 5.40 6.48
N VAL A 40 12.28 4.28 6.25
CA VAL A 40 11.41 4.08 5.07
C VAL A 40 10.32 5.17 4.99
N TYR A 41 9.85 5.65 6.15
CA TYR A 41 8.77 6.64 6.23
C TYR A 41 9.18 8.01 5.69
N THR A 42 10.42 8.42 5.97
CA THR A 42 10.94 9.72 5.52
C THR A 42 11.40 9.67 4.07
N SER A 43 11.83 8.51 3.58
CA SER A 43 12.33 8.36 2.21
C SER A 43 11.22 8.33 1.16
N THR A 44 10.04 7.79 1.49
CA THR A 44 8.92 7.67 0.53
C THR A 44 7.59 8.18 1.12
N PRO A 45 7.50 9.47 1.52
CA PRO A 45 6.31 10.00 2.19
C PRO A 45 5.04 9.91 1.33
N GLU A 46 5.17 10.06 0.01
CA GLU A 46 4.08 9.99 -0.96
C GLU A 46 3.40 8.62 -0.98
N VAL A 47 4.20 7.54 -0.89
CA VAL A 47 3.71 6.15 -0.86
C VAL A 47 2.80 5.94 0.35
N TRP A 48 3.20 6.45 1.52
CA TRP A 48 2.40 6.33 2.74
C TRP A 48 1.07 7.09 2.66
N LEU A 49 1.07 8.28 2.05
CA LEU A 49 -0.15 9.04 1.81
C LEU A 49 -1.09 8.31 0.85
N LEU A 50 -0.56 7.79 -0.26
CA LEU A 50 -1.35 7.04 -1.25
C LEU A 50 -1.94 5.76 -0.66
N LEU A 51 -1.11 4.94 -0.01
CA LEU A 51 -1.56 3.67 0.58
C LEU A 51 -2.49 3.90 1.78
N GLY A 52 -2.27 4.96 2.57
CA GLY A 52 -3.18 5.38 3.64
C GLY A 52 -4.54 5.81 3.11
N ALA A 53 -4.58 6.61 2.04
CA ALA A 53 -5.83 7.00 1.38
C ALA A 53 -6.58 5.78 0.81
N VAL A 54 -5.86 4.82 0.21
CA VAL A 54 -6.42 3.55 -0.27
C VAL A 54 -7.01 2.73 0.87
N ALA A 55 -6.33 2.62 2.01
CA ALA A 55 -6.82 1.87 3.15
C ALA A 55 -8.11 2.48 3.72
N VAL A 56 -8.12 3.80 3.97
CA VAL A 56 -9.30 4.51 4.48
C VAL A 56 -10.46 4.44 3.48
N GLY A 57 -10.20 4.76 2.22
CA GLY A 57 -11.20 4.71 1.15
C GLY A 57 -11.77 3.31 0.95
N GLY A 58 -10.91 2.30 0.89
CA GLY A 58 -11.28 0.90 0.76
C GLY A 58 -12.20 0.42 1.89
N ILE A 59 -11.90 0.78 3.15
CA ILE A 59 -12.76 0.45 4.31
C ILE A 59 -14.13 1.09 4.16
N ILE A 60 -14.18 2.40 3.87
CA ILE A 60 -15.44 3.14 3.70
C ILE A 60 -16.28 2.52 2.58
N PHE A 61 -15.68 2.22 1.42
CA PHE A 61 -16.39 1.61 0.30
C PHE A 61 -16.86 0.19 0.57
N THR A 62 -16.06 -0.60 1.28
CA THR A 62 -16.45 -1.97 1.68
C THR A 62 -17.71 -1.91 2.57
N ILE A 63 -17.71 -1.05 3.59
CA ILE A 63 -18.86 -0.87 4.49
C ILE A 63 -20.09 -0.36 3.73
N TYR A 64 -19.91 0.66 2.87
CA TYR A 64 -20.99 1.24 2.06
C TYR A 64 -21.59 0.19 1.11
N SER A 65 -20.76 -0.56 0.39
CA SER A 65 -21.20 -1.56 -0.57
C SER A 65 -21.96 -2.69 0.10
N ILE A 66 -21.49 -3.18 1.25
CA ILE A 66 -22.19 -4.22 2.05
C ILE A 66 -23.54 -3.68 2.56
N SER A 67 -23.55 -2.45 3.06
CA SER A 67 -24.76 -1.82 3.62
C SER A 67 -25.82 -1.51 2.57
N SER A 68 -25.42 -1.28 1.32
CA SER A 68 -26.34 -0.96 0.22
C SER A 68 -27.27 -2.12 -0.19
N ARG A 69 -27.02 -3.35 0.30
CA ARG A 69 -27.81 -4.58 0.05
C ARG A 69 -28.19 -4.80 -1.43
N ASN A 70 -27.41 -4.28 -2.38
CA ASN A 70 -27.61 -4.56 -3.80
C ASN A 70 -26.91 -5.88 -4.16
N PRO A 71 -27.65 -6.99 -4.32
CA PRO A 71 -27.06 -8.31 -4.52
C PRO A 71 -26.34 -8.46 -5.87
N GLU A 72 -26.65 -7.61 -6.85
CA GLU A 72 -26.04 -7.67 -8.18
C GLU A 72 -24.65 -7.01 -8.25
N ASN A 73 -24.21 -6.30 -7.20
CA ASN A 73 -22.99 -5.50 -7.25
C ASN A 73 -22.02 -5.93 -6.13
N ASN A 74 -21.25 -6.99 -6.38
CA ASN A 74 -20.19 -7.49 -5.50
C ASN A 74 -18.96 -6.54 -5.44
N LEU A 75 -19.14 -5.22 -5.56
CA LEU A 75 -18.04 -4.24 -5.52
C LEU A 75 -17.29 -4.25 -4.19
N TRP A 76 -17.94 -4.69 -3.11
CA TRP A 76 -17.30 -4.86 -1.82
C TRP A 76 -16.08 -5.80 -1.89
N THR A 77 -16.08 -6.82 -2.76
CA THR A 77 -14.93 -7.72 -2.91
C THR A 77 -13.75 -7.00 -3.55
N LEU A 78 -14.00 -6.11 -4.53
CA LEU A 78 -12.97 -5.28 -5.15
C LEU A 78 -12.41 -4.26 -4.14
N SER A 79 -13.27 -3.62 -3.36
CA SER A 79 -12.82 -2.71 -2.29
C SER A 79 -11.97 -3.44 -1.24
N LEU A 80 -12.40 -4.64 -0.82
CA LEU A 80 -11.64 -5.47 0.11
C LEU A 80 -10.30 -5.91 -0.49
N CYS A 81 -10.29 -6.31 -1.77
CA CYS A 81 -9.08 -6.66 -2.50
C CYS A 81 -8.09 -5.49 -2.56
N ALA A 82 -8.57 -4.26 -2.80
CA ALA A 82 -7.74 -3.07 -2.78
C ALA A 82 -7.05 -2.85 -1.41
N ILE A 83 -7.76 -3.08 -0.30
CA ILE A 83 -7.18 -3.01 1.07
C ILE A 83 -6.09 -4.09 1.24
N LEU A 84 -6.37 -5.32 0.83
CA LEU A 84 -5.41 -6.42 0.96
C LEU A 84 -4.15 -6.14 0.14
N LEU A 85 -4.32 -5.65 -1.08
CA LEU A 85 -3.22 -5.32 -1.98
C LEU A 85 -2.37 -4.15 -1.46
N SER A 86 -3.00 -3.11 -0.89
CA SER A 86 -2.26 -2.00 -0.27
C SER A 86 -1.44 -2.46 0.93
N ASN A 87 -1.99 -3.35 1.77
CA ASN A 87 -1.25 -3.93 2.90
C ASN A 87 -0.12 -4.85 2.45
N LEU A 88 -0.35 -5.64 1.40
CA LEU A 88 0.69 -6.48 0.80
C LEU A 88 1.85 -5.62 0.29
N LEU A 89 1.56 -4.50 -0.40
CA LEU A 89 2.59 -3.57 -0.82
C LEU A 89 3.39 -3.04 0.38
N ILE A 90 2.74 -2.60 1.47
CA ILE A 90 3.43 -2.12 2.68
C ILE A 90 4.45 -3.15 3.18
N VAL A 91 4.05 -4.42 3.27
CA VAL A 91 4.92 -5.52 3.72
C VAL A 91 6.08 -5.76 2.73
N LEU A 92 5.82 -5.61 1.44
CA LEU A 92 6.81 -5.84 0.38
C LEU A 92 7.69 -4.63 0.06
N ILE A 93 7.41 -3.43 0.59
CA ILE A 93 8.22 -2.22 0.35
C ILE A 93 9.73 -2.50 0.51
N PRO A 94 10.21 -3.14 1.60
CA PRO A 94 11.65 -3.34 1.76
C PRO A 94 12.23 -4.24 0.68
N TYR A 95 11.50 -5.27 0.26
CA TYR A 95 11.91 -6.16 -0.82
C TYR A 95 11.93 -5.44 -2.18
N LEU A 96 10.88 -4.68 -2.48
CA LEU A 96 10.74 -3.95 -3.74
C LEU A 96 11.72 -2.77 -3.90
N ARG A 97 12.28 -2.28 -2.79
CA ARG A 97 13.28 -1.19 -2.78
C ARG A 97 14.72 -1.68 -2.63
N ASP A 98 14.94 -2.99 -2.76
CA ASP A 98 16.24 -3.64 -2.61
C ASP A 98 16.91 -3.40 -1.24
N TYR A 99 16.11 -3.40 -0.15
CA TYR A 99 16.70 -3.42 1.19
C TYR A 99 17.52 -4.69 1.35
N ALA A 100 18.79 -4.52 1.72
CA ALA A 100 19.64 -5.64 2.10
C ALA A 100 19.07 -6.27 3.38
N PHE A 101 18.45 -7.45 3.24
CA PHE A 101 18.13 -8.29 4.37
C PHE A 101 19.43 -8.98 4.82
N SER A 102 19.86 -8.71 6.05
CA SER A 102 20.99 -9.43 6.65
C SER A 102 20.61 -10.90 6.79
N ASP A 103 21.30 -11.77 6.06
CA ASP A 103 20.96 -13.19 5.90
C ASP A 103 21.38 -14.06 7.12
N GLY A 104 21.33 -13.49 8.33
CA GLY A 104 21.54 -14.26 9.57
C GLY A 104 22.74 -13.86 10.45
N GLY A 105 23.15 -12.59 10.44
CA GLY A 105 24.04 -12.04 11.48
C GLY A 105 23.27 -11.29 12.56
N ASP A 106 23.64 -11.45 13.84
CA ASP A 106 23.13 -10.62 14.93
C ASP A 106 23.40 -9.14 14.63
N HIS A 107 22.34 -8.35 14.44
CA HIS A 107 22.41 -6.93 14.11
C HIS A 107 23.22 -6.12 15.14
N LEU A 108 23.34 -6.59 16.39
CA LEU A 108 24.15 -5.95 17.43
C LEU A 108 25.66 -6.10 17.24
N SER A 109 26.12 -7.07 16.45
CA SER A 109 27.56 -7.29 16.20
C SER A 109 28.20 -6.12 15.43
N HIS A 110 27.44 -5.41 14.59
CA HIS A 110 27.92 -4.24 13.86
C HIS A 110 28.09 -2.99 14.77
N PHE A 111 27.27 -2.85 15.81
CA PHE A 111 27.42 -1.75 16.78
C PHE A 111 28.69 -1.90 17.64
N GLY A 112 29.11 -3.13 17.93
CA GLY A 112 30.35 -3.40 18.66
C GLY A 112 31.62 -2.96 17.91
N TRP A 113 31.63 -3.00 16.58
CA TRP A 113 32.78 -2.56 15.77
C TRP A 113 32.94 -1.05 15.68
N VAL A 114 31.86 -0.28 15.82
CA VAL A 114 31.91 1.19 15.75
C VAL A 114 32.40 1.79 17.08
N ILE A 115 32.10 1.15 18.22
CA ILE A 115 32.44 1.67 19.55
C ILE A 115 33.90 1.34 19.94
N VAL A 116 34.53 0.34 19.32
CA VAL A 116 35.88 -0.15 19.70
C VAL A 116 37.03 0.60 18.99
N LYS A 117 36.76 1.57 18.12
CA LYS A 117 37.82 2.43 17.59
C LYS A 117 38.02 3.66 18.48
N ASN A 118 38.98 3.52 19.40
CA ASN A 118 39.65 4.57 20.18
C ASN A 118 40.00 5.81 19.34
#